data_AF-A0A958W8L9-F1
#
_entry.id   AF-A0A958W8L9-F1
#
_cell.length_a   1.000
_cell.length_b   1.000
_cell.length_c   1.000
_cell.angle_alpha   90.00
_cell.angle_beta   90.00
_cell.angle_gamma   90.00
#
_symmetry.space_group_name_H-M   'P 1'
#
loop_
_entity.id
_entity.type
_entity.pdbx_description
1 polymer ?
#
loop_
_entity_poly.entity_id
_entity_poly.type
_entity_poly.pdbx_seq_one_letter_code
_entity_poly.pdbx_strand_id
1 'polypeptide(L)' 'LFDMKIESVQTSCGWAVPFMEFAGERTQLVESSEKKGQEMTKVYWKEKNSISIDGFPTGIL' A
#
# COMPACT_ATOMS: atom_id res chain seq x y z
N LEU A 1 26.15 9.70 -20.18
CA LEU A 1 24.75 10.13 -20.36
C LEU A 1 23.88 8.93 -20.04
N PHE A 2 22.89 9.09 -19.16
CA PHE A 2 21.92 8.04 -18.86
C PHE A 2 20.60 8.39 -19.55
N ASP A 3 20.04 7.43 -20.27
CA ASP A 3 18.71 7.53 -20.87
C ASP A 3 17.75 6.65 -20.05
N MET A 4 16.64 7.23 -19.58
CA MET A 4 15.66 6.58 -18.71
C MET A 4 14.24 6.92 -19.19
N LYS A 5 13.44 5.88 -19.42
CA LYS A 5 12.02 6.01 -19.74
C LYS A 5 11.18 5.58 -18.53
N ILE A 6 10.27 6.46 -18.11
CA ILE A 6 9.31 6.21 -17.03
C ILE A 6 7.94 5.95 -17.65
N GLU A 7 7.31 4.82 -17.30
CA GLU A 7 6.00 4.43 -17.86
C GLU A 7 4.83 4.90 -17.00
N SER A 8 5.00 4.95 -15.67
CA SER A 8 3.98 5.46 -14.76
C SER A 8 4.59 5.96 -13.44
N VAL A 9 3.83 6.81 -12.74
CA VAL A 9 4.12 7.28 -11.38
C VAL A 9 2.85 7.19 -10.55
N GLN A 10 2.97 6.86 -9.27
CA GLN A 10 1.84 6.76 -8.35
C GLN A 10 2.07 7.61 -7.11
N THR A 11 0.99 8.16 -6.58
CA THR A 11 0.98 8.86 -5.30
C THR A 11 0.66 7.88 -4.18
N SER A 12 1.37 8.00 -3.06
CA SER A 12 1.09 7.24 -1.85
C SER A 12 0.29 8.09 -0.86
N CYS A 13 -0.61 7.47 -0.09
CA CYS A 13 -1.27 8.12 1.05
C CYS A 13 -0.32 8.40 2.22
N GLY A 14 0.87 7.78 2.23
CA GLY A 14 1.92 8.05 3.21
C GLY A 14 1.68 7.49 4.61
N TRP A 15 0.65 6.67 4.82
CA TRP A 15 0.28 6.18 6.17
C TRP A 15 1.35 5.28 6.81
N ALA A 16 2.19 4.63 5.99
CA ALA A 16 3.33 3.83 6.44
C ALA A 16 4.68 4.47 6.09
N VAL A 17 4.70 5.70 5.54
CA VAL A 17 5.92 6.39 5.16
C VAL A 17 6.44 7.16 6.37
N PRO A 18 7.69 6.94 6.83
CA PRO A 18 8.25 7.69 7.96
C PRO A 18 8.28 9.20 7.71
N PHE A 19 8.29 9.97 8.79
CA PHE A 19 8.62 11.40 8.69
C PHE A 19 10.08 11.58 8.28
N MET A 20 10.37 12.63 7.50
CA MET A 20 11.74 12.96 7.08
C MET A 20 12.64 13.16 8.30
N GLU A 21 12.18 13.97 9.26
CA GLU A 21 12.76 14.07 10.59
C GLU A 21 11.97 13.17 11.54
N PHE A 22 12.67 12.49 12.43
CA PHE A 22 11.99 11.65 13.41
C PHE A 22 11.19 12.51 14.40
N ALA A 23 9.87 12.52 14.23
CA ALA A 23 8.91 13.17 15.12
C ALA A 23 8.06 12.17 15.92
N GLY A 24 8.34 10.87 15.78
CA GLY A 24 7.55 9.77 16.33
C GLY A 24 7.15 8.75 15.27
N GLU A 25 6.43 7.70 15.71
CA GLU A 25 5.89 6.67 14.82
C GLU A 25 4.59 7.14 14.16
N ARG A 26 4.32 6.68 12.93
CA ARG A 26 3.00 6.82 12.30
C ARG A 26 2.14 5.62 12.63
N THR A 27 1.00 5.87 13.26
CA THR A 27 0.07 4.82 13.70
C THR A 27 -1.13 4.63 12.77
N GLN A 28 -1.33 5.54 11.82
CA GLN A 28 -2.53 5.61 10.95
C GLN A 28 -2.85 4.30 10.23
N LEU A 29 -1.84 3.62 9.66
CA LEU A 29 -2.05 2.34 8.98
C LEU A 29 -2.51 1.26 9.95
N VAL A 30 -1.87 1.17 11.13
CA VAL A 30 -2.17 0.18 12.15
C VAL A 30 -3.57 0.41 12.70
N GLU A 31 -3.87 1.62 13.16
CA GLU A 31 -5.18 2.01 13.68
C GLU A 31 -6.30 1.75 12.65
N SER A 32 -6.07 2.10 11.38
CA SER A 32 -7.05 1.82 10.32
C SER A 32 -7.24 0.33 10.08
N SER A 33 -6.18 -0.48 10.20
CA SER A 33 -6.25 -1.93 10.00
C SER A 33 -6.97 -2.61 11.17
N GLU A 34 -6.68 -2.19 12.39
CA GLU A 34 -7.35 -2.66 13.61
C GLU A 34 -8.83 -2.32 13.60
N LYS A 35 -9.18 -1.07 13.27
CA LYS A 35 -10.58 -0.62 13.14
C LYS A 35 -11.36 -1.39 12.07
N LYS A 36 -10.69 -1.75 10.96
CA LYS A 36 -11.29 -2.51 9.86
C LYS A 36 -11.51 -3.97 10.24
N GLY A 37 -10.56 -4.57 10.95
CA GLY A 37 -10.59 -5.97 11.36
C GLY A 37 -10.22 -6.94 10.22
N GLN A 38 -9.98 -8.21 10.59
CA GLN A 38 -9.45 -9.22 9.67
C GLN A 38 -10.39 -9.56 8.52
N GLU A 39 -11.69 -9.69 8.78
CA GLU A 39 -12.65 -10.07 7.75
C GLU A 39 -12.77 -9.01 6.65
N MET A 40 -12.88 -7.74 7.03
CA MET A 40 -12.88 -6.64 6.06
C MET A 40 -11.51 -6.44 5.39
N THR A 41 -10.42 -6.90 6.01
CA THR A 41 -9.09 -6.93 5.38
C THR A 41 -9.04 -7.96 4.27
N LYS A 42 -9.56 -9.17 4.47
CA LYS A 42 -9.66 -10.21 3.42
C LYS A 42 -10.56 -9.75 2.27
N VAL A 43 -11.69 -9.10 2.56
CA VAL A 43 -12.56 -8.50 1.53
C VAL A 43 -11.77 -7.48 0.70
N TYR A 44 -11.02 -6.60 1.36
CA TYR A 44 -10.18 -5.61 0.67
C TYR A 44 -9.10 -6.27 -0.19
N TRP A 45 -8.41 -7.30 0.30
CA TRP A 45 -7.42 -8.03 -0.50
C TRP A 45 -8.03 -8.63 -1.75
N LYS A 46 -9.21 -9.25 -1.62
CA LYS A 46 -9.94 -9.80 -2.77
C LYS A 46 -10.28 -8.72 -3.80
N GLU A 47 -10.79 -7.58 -3.35
CA GLU A 47 -11.28 -6.51 -4.23
C GLU A 47 -10.16 -5.65 -4.83
N LYS A 48 -9.04 -5.48 -4.13
CA LYS A 48 -8.04 -4.46 -4.46
C LYS A 48 -6.62 -5.00 -4.61
N ASN A 49 -6.30 -6.19 -4.09
CA ASN A 49 -4.92 -6.70 -4.06
C ASN A 49 -4.79 -8.13 -4.64
N SER A 50 -5.82 -8.65 -5.31
CA SER A 50 -5.78 -9.96 -5.97
C SER A 50 -5.04 -9.94 -7.31
N ILE A 51 -4.88 -8.75 -7.90
CA ILE A 51 -4.16 -8.50 -9.15
C ILE A 51 -3.06 -7.47 -8.89
N SER A 52 -1.85 -7.75 -9.38
CA SER A 52 -0.69 -6.86 -9.27
C SER A 52 -0.84 -5.63 -10.17
N ILE A 53 0.04 -4.65 -9.98
CA ILE A 53 0.08 -3.46 -10.84
C ILE A 53 0.34 -3.82 -12.32
N ASP A 54 1.06 -4.91 -12.56
CA ASP A 54 1.38 -5.45 -13.88
C ASP A 54 0.29 -6.41 -14.42
N GLY A 55 -0.82 -6.58 -13.69
CA GLY A 55 -1.97 -7.37 -14.13
C GLY A 55 -1.91 -8.87 -13.81
N PHE A 56 -0.95 -9.32 -12.99
CA PHE A 56 -0.80 -10.73 -12.65
C PHE A 56 -1.51 -11.12 -11.35
N PRO A 57 -1.99 -12.38 -11.20
CA PRO A 57 -2.52 -12.86 -9.93
C PRO A 57 -1.49 -12.76 -8.80
N THR A 58 -1.91 -12.31 -7.63
CA THR A 58 -1.01 -12.13 -6.47
C THR A 58 -0.91 -13.35 -5.56
N GLY A 59 -1.89 -14.27 -5.61
CA GLY A 59 -1.93 -15.46 -4.74
C GLY A 59 -2.12 -15.14 -3.25
N ILE A 60 -2.63 -13.95 -2.93
CA ILE A 60 -2.79 -13.47 -1.54
C ILE A 60 -3.98 -14.10 -0.78
N LEU A 61 -4.85 -14.85 -1.48
CA LEU A 61 -6.05 -15.48 -0.93
C LEU A 61 -5.92 -17.00 -0.88
#